data_AF-A0A931U3N5-F1
#
_entry.id   AF-A0A931U3N5-F1
#
_cell.length_a   1.000
_cell.length_b   1.000
_cell.length_c   1.000
_cell.angle_alpha   90.00
_cell.angle_beta   90.00
_cell.angle_gamma   90.00
#
_symmetry.space_group_name_H-M   'P 1'
#
loop_
_entity.id
_entity.type
_entity.pdbx_description
1 polymer ?
#
loop_
_entity_poly.entity_id
_entity_poly.type
_entity_poly.pdbx_seq_one_letter_code
_entity_poly.pdbx_strand_id
1 'polypeptide(L)'
;LELTLGDASAALLVGEGDAIATIVGTFSLSYEFTDVWRRTHDKYLRQADARFVQLYGYEHAMRDLAKGLREKYALRPEDVDKVVHYGPDLRTHRGLTQVLGFRPESCQDGSLLAQVGNTGAAQVFLGLVQALEEAKPGERIAVLSYGSGGDALLLEVTDAIEEWKPRSCLRTHLANKRPLGNYGRYLRFRDMVDQEHLAPYSSPILLWRELKADLQLYGQRCLACGAVQYPWRRICWQCSAKDNFDEMKLARRGTIVTFTKDTLVPTPDPPVIMATVDMDGGGRLYCQITDTDPAAVEVGMAVELAFRKYHEGEGFNNYYWKFRAPLRR
;
A
#
# COMPACT_ATOMS: atom_id res chain seq x y z
N LEU A 1 -22.36 -1.68 -1.87
CA LEU A 1 -20.99 -1.13 -2.02
C LEU A 1 -19.91 -2.21 -2.02
N GLU A 2 -20.09 -3.36 -1.37
CA GLU A 2 -19.02 -4.36 -1.27
C GLU A 2 -18.34 -4.74 -2.60
N LEU A 3 -19.10 -4.98 -3.66
CA LEU A 3 -18.58 -5.34 -4.98
C LEU A 3 -17.78 -4.23 -5.69
N THR A 4 -17.88 -2.99 -5.23
CA THR A 4 -17.22 -1.82 -5.83
C THR A 4 -16.04 -1.32 -5.02
N LEU A 5 -15.85 -1.81 -3.79
CA LEU A 5 -14.78 -1.36 -2.90
C LEU A 5 -13.47 -2.11 -3.17
N GLY A 6 -12.37 -1.47 -2.82
CA GLY A 6 -11.02 -2.01 -2.87
C GLY A 6 -10.18 -1.53 -1.69
N ASP A 7 -9.10 -2.25 -1.38
CA ASP A 7 -8.12 -1.82 -0.39
C ASP A 7 -6.79 -1.54 -1.09
N ALA A 8 -6.23 -0.35 -0.86
CA ALA A 8 -4.91 0.02 -1.35
C ALA A 8 -4.33 1.17 -0.54
N SER A 9 -3.05 1.45 -0.76
CA SER A 9 -2.34 2.57 -0.15
C SER A 9 -1.37 3.16 -1.16
N ALA A 10 -1.23 4.48 -1.15
CA ALA A 10 -0.17 5.19 -1.84
C ALA A 10 0.61 6.01 -0.81
N ALA A 11 1.93 6.13 -1.00
CA ALA A 11 2.81 6.92 -0.15
C ALA A 11 3.53 7.95 -1.02
N LEU A 12 3.47 9.21 -0.61
CA LEU A 12 4.10 10.34 -1.28
C LEU A 12 5.03 11.01 -0.28
N LEU A 13 6.25 11.32 -0.70
CA LEU A 13 7.19 12.12 0.08
C LEU A 13 7.03 13.58 -0.33
N VAL A 14 6.69 14.44 0.62
CA VAL A 14 6.51 15.88 0.42
C VAL A 14 7.54 16.62 1.26
N GLY A 15 8.24 17.57 0.65
CA GLY A 15 9.27 18.37 1.30
C GLY A 15 9.83 19.41 0.36
N GLU A 16 10.82 20.17 0.84
CA GLU A 16 11.55 21.15 0.05
C GLU A 16 12.74 20.49 -0.68
N GLY A 17 13.14 21.06 -1.81
CA GLY A 17 14.31 20.62 -2.58
C GLY A 17 13.99 20.20 -4.01
N ASP A 18 14.84 19.34 -4.56
CA ASP A 18 14.74 18.84 -5.93
C ASP A 18 13.67 17.73 -6.04
N ALA A 19 12.41 18.15 -6.11
CA ALA A 19 11.24 17.27 -6.19
C ALA A 19 10.87 16.99 -7.64
N ILE A 20 10.41 15.76 -7.94
CA ILE A 20 9.98 15.33 -9.28
C ILE A 20 8.73 16.07 -9.80
N ALA A 21 7.98 16.68 -8.90
CA ALA A 21 6.84 17.54 -9.20
C ALA A 21 6.66 18.55 -8.07
N THR A 22 6.24 19.76 -8.42
CA THR A 22 6.01 20.85 -7.47
C THR A 22 4.53 21.18 -7.40
N ILE A 23 4.02 21.47 -6.19
CA ILE A 23 2.64 21.93 -6.02
C ILE A 23 2.61 23.42 -6.37
N VAL A 24 2.04 23.75 -7.52
CA VAL A 24 1.92 25.12 -8.02
C VAL A 24 0.55 25.73 -7.73
N GLY A 25 -0.43 24.91 -7.35
CA GLY A 25 -1.74 25.41 -6.97
C GLY A 25 -2.54 24.46 -6.08
N THR A 26 -3.38 25.04 -5.25
CA THR A 26 -4.33 24.33 -4.38
C THR A 26 -5.68 25.03 -4.37
N PHE A 27 -6.76 24.26 -4.32
CA PHE A 27 -8.11 24.78 -4.13
C PHE A 27 -8.94 23.78 -3.35
N SER A 28 -9.70 24.25 -2.37
CA SER A 28 -10.47 23.38 -1.47
C SER A 28 -11.87 23.95 -1.30
N LEU A 29 -12.84 23.06 -1.19
CA LEU A 29 -14.21 23.40 -0.82
C LEU A 29 -14.81 22.32 0.10
N SER A 30 -15.84 22.69 0.84
CA SER A 30 -16.52 21.80 1.76
C SER A 30 -18.01 22.06 1.73
N TYR A 31 -18.80 21.00 1.77
CA TYR A 31 -20.24 21.04 1.87
C TYR A 31 -20.70 20.25 3.09
N GLU A 32 -21.70 20.78 3.78
CA GLU A 32 -22.45 20.04 4.78
C GLU A 32 -23.37 19.04 4.07
N PHE A 33 -22.82 17.91 3.63
CA PHE A 33 -23.51 16.88 2.86
C PHE A 33 -23.20 15.47 3.39
N THR A 34 -24.24 14.76 3.80
CA THR A 34 -24.12 13.38 4.29
C THR A 34 -24.35 12.39 3.16
N ASP A 35 -23.27 11.90 2.55
CA ASP A 35 -23.30 10.94 1.46
C ASP A 35 -23.12 9.49 1.93
N VAL A 36 -21.91 9.13 2.33
CA VAL A 36 -21.44 7.81 2.73
C VAL A 36 -20.83 7.93 4.11
N TRP A 37 -21.31 7.14 5.07
CA TRP A 37 -20.83 7.20 6.44
C TRP A 37 -20.65 5.81 7.04
N ARG A 38 -19.84 5.73 8.08
CA ARG A 38 -19.66 4.54 8.89
C ARG A 38 -19.40 4.94 10.33
N ARG A 39 -20.27 4.52 11.25
CA ARG A 39 -20.05 4.75 12.68
C ARG A 39 -18.94 3.83 13.18
N THR A 40 -18.38 4.14 14.36
CA THR A 40 -17.29 3.39 14.99
C THR A 40 -17.55 1.87 15.05
N HIS A 41 -18.79 1.47 15.33
CA HIS A 41 -19.19 0.07 15.47
C HIS A 41 -19.85 -0.52 14.21
N ASP A 42 -20.01 0.28 13.15
CA ASP A 42 -20.58 -0.21 11.90
C ASP A 42 -19.52 -1.00 11.12
N LYS A 43 -19.85 -2.26 10.82
CA LYS A 43 -19.05 -3.15 9.98
C LYS A 43 -19.08 -2.74 8.50
N TYR A 44 -20.21 -2.20 8.06
CA TYR A 44 -20.45 -1.84 6.67
C TYR A 44 -20.65 -0.33 6.50
N LEU A 45 -20.24 0.18 5.35
CA LEU A 45 -20.57 1.53 4.92
C LEU A 45 -22.09 1.66 4.75
N ARG A 46 -22.61 2.81 5.14
CA ARG A 46 -23.98 3.25 4.86
C ARG A 46 -23.91 4.36 3.84
N GLN A 47 -24.94 4.46 3.01
CA GLN A 47 -25.09 5.56 2.06
C GLN A 47 -26.54 6.03 2.06
N ALA A 48 -26.74 7.31 1.73
CA ALA A 48 -28.05 7.84 1.40
C ALA A 48 -28.52 7.27 0.05
N ASP A 49 -29.66 7.75 -0.45
CA ASP A 49 -30.12 7.36 -1.79
C ASP A 49 -29.01 7.57 -2.83
N ALA A 50 -28.73 6.55 -3.64
CA ALA A 50 -27.57 6.55 -4.53
C ALA A 50 -27.65 7.67 -5.57
N ARG A 51 -28.85 7.99 -6.06
CA ARG A 51 -29.05 9.06 -7.05
C ARG A 51 -28.91 10.44 -6.39
N PHE A 52 -29.41 10.59 -5.17
CA PHE A 52 -29.21 11.80 -4.37
C PHE A 52 -27.72 12.08 -4.12
N VAL A 53 -26.98 11.06 -3.64
CA VAL A 53 -25.53 11.16 -3.40
C VAL A 53 -24.78 11.52 -4.66
N GLN A 54 -25.08 10.85 -5.77
CA GLN A 54 -24.40 11.07 -7.03
C GLN A 54 -24.61 12.50 -7.55
N LEU A 55 -25.86 12.96 -7.64
CA LEU A 55 -26.20 14.23 -8.30
C LEU A 55 -25.92 15.46 -7.42
N TYR A 56 -26.33 15.41 -6.15
CA TYR A 56 -26.30 16.58 -5.27
C TYR A 56 -25.06 16.64 -4.36
N GLY A 57 -24.39 15.50 -4.15
CA GLY A 57 -23.12 15.45 -3.45
C GLY A 57 -21.97 15.43 -4.43
N TYR A 58 -21.69 14.25 -4.98
CA TYR A 58 -20.48 13.96 -5.73
C TYR A 58 -20.30 14.81 -7.00
N GLU A 59 -21.23 14.75 -7.95
CA GLU A 59 -21.09 15.49 -9.22
C GLU A 59 -21.13 17.00 -9.00
N HIS A 60 -21.94 17.48 -8.06
CA HIS A 60 -22.01 18.89 -7.70
C HIS A 60 -20.67 19.39 -7.14
N ALA A 61 -20.15 18.73 -6.12
CA ALA A 61 -18.90 19.14 -5.47
C ALA A 61 -17.71 19.06 -6.43
N MET A 62 -17.62 18.01 -7.23
CA MET A 62 -16.51 17.85 -8.18
C MET A 62 -16.53 18.92 -9.27
N ARG A 63 -17.71 19.31 -9.79
CA ARG A 63 -17.83 20.41 -10.76
C ARG A 63 -17.38 21.74 -10.18
N ASP A 64 -17.84 22.06 -8.97
CA ASP A 64 -17.47 23.30 -8.29
C ASP A 64 -15.97 23.31 -7.94
N LEU A 65 -15.41 22.15 -7.58
CA LEU A 65 -13.98 22.00 -7.29
C LEU A 65 -13.13 22.23 -8.55
N ALA A 66 -13.47 21.60 -9.67
CA ALA A 66 -12.78 21.78 -10.94
C ALA A 66 -12.91 23.22 -11.45
N LYS A 67 -14.11 23.81 -11.34
CA LYS A 67 -14.36 25.20 -11.71
C LYS A 67 -13.51 26.16 -10.87
N GLY A 68 -13.54 26.01 -9.55
CA GLY A 68 -12.81 26.89 -8.63
C GLY A 68 -11.28 26.80 -8.81
N LEU A 69 -10.74 25.60 -9.06
CA LEU A 69 -9.32 25.44 -9.40
C LEU A 69 -8.97 26.22 -10.68
N ARG A 70 -9.76 26.06 -11.75
CA ARG A 70 -9.51 26.77 -13.01
C ARG A 70 -9.63 28.27 -12.89
N GLU A 71 -10.67 28.77 -12.22
CA GLU A 71 -10.87 30.20 -12.04
C GLU A 71 -9.75 30.84 -11.20
N LYS A 72 -9.34 30.18 -10.11
CA LYS A 72 -8.27 30.67 -9.23
C LYS A 72 -6.92 30.79 -9.94
N TYR A 73 -6.61 29.85 -10.83
CA TYR A 73 -5.32 29.78 -11.52
C TYR A 73 -5.40 30.15 -13.02
N ALA A 74 -6.54 30.72 -13.45
CA ALA A 74 -6.83 31.08 -14.84
C ALA A 74 -6.51 29.95 -15.85
N LEU A 75 -6.78 28.70 -15.48
CA LEU A 75 -6.43 27.52 -16.27
C LEU A 75 -7.45 27.29 -17.37
N ARG A 76 -6.97 27.04 -18.58
CA ARG A 76 -7.77 26.46 -19.66
C ARG A 76 -7.66 24.93 -19.61
N PRO A 77 -8.65 24.19 -20.14
CA PRO A 77 -8.59 22.73 -20.19
C PRO A 77 -7.33 22.16 -20.87
N GLU A 78 -6.74 22.91 -21.80
CA GLU A 78 -5.53 22.54 -22.53
C GLU A 78 -4.25 22.75 -21.73
N ASP A 79 -4.29 23.57 -20.68
CA ASP A 79 -3.13 23.85 -19.80
C ASP A 79 -2.90 22.72 -18.77
N VAL A 80 -3.72 21.66 -18.79
CA VAL A 80 -3.60 20.47 -17.95
C VAL A 80 -3.40 19.25 -18.85
N ASP A 81 -2.26 18.58 -18.69
CA ASP A 81 -1.85 17.43 -19.49
C ASP A 81 -2.44 16.13 -18.96
N LYS A 82 -2.47 15.98 -17.63
CA LYS A 82 -3.00 14.80 -16.95
C LYS A 82 -3.99 15.19 -15.87
N VAL A 83 -5.10 14.46 -15.79
CA VAL A 83 -6.12 14.64 -14.76
C VAL A 83 -6.30 13.35 -13.99
N VAL A 84 -6.29 13.48 -12.68
CA VAL A 84 -6.61 12.42 -11.73
C VAL A 84 -7.77 12.91 -10.89
N HIS A 85 -8.87 12.17 -10.85
CA HIS A 85 -9.99 12.52 -10.00
C HIS A 85 -10.55 11.29 -9.30
N TYR A 86 -11.12 11.49 -8.11
CA TYR A 86 -11.86 10.45 -7.41
C TYR A 86 -12.99 9.90 -8.31
N GLY A 87 -13.45 8.68 -8.05
CA GLY A 87 -14.58 8.09 -8.75
C GLY A 87 -15.22 6.97 -7.92
N PRO A 88 -16.51 7.08 -7.56
CA PRO A 88 -17.16 6.07 -6.71
C PRO A 88 -17.34 4.72 -7.43
N ASP A 89 -17.48 4.75 -8.75
CA ASP A 89 -17.63 3.59 -9.62
C ASP A 89 -17.16 3.88 -11.06
N LEU A 90 -16.87 2.83 -11.82
CA LEU A 90 -16.27 2.91 -13.16
C LEU A 90 -17.15 3.67 -14.17
N ARG A 91 -18.47 3.56 -14.06
CA ARG A 91 -19.40 4.19 -15.00
C ARG A 91 -19.41 5.70 -14.78
N THR A 92 -19.54 6.14 -13.53
CA THR A 92 -19.57 7.56 -13.19
C THR A 92 -18.21 8.21 -13.46
N HIS A 93 -17.11 7.52 -13.17
CA HIS A 93 -15.76 8.02 -13.39
C HIS A 93 -15.47 8.35 -14.87
N ARG A 94 -15.78 7.43 -15.79
CA ARG A 94 -15.54 7.61 -17.24
C ARG A 94 -16.21 8.84 -17.86
N GLY A 95 -17.40 9.20 -17.38
CA GLY A 95 -18.14 10.34 -17.91
C GLY A 95 -17.75 11.67 -17.27
N LEU A 96 -17.14 11.63 -16.08
CA LEU A 96 -16.97 12.83 -15.27
C LEU A 96 -15.87 13.75 -15.80
N THR A 97 -14.77 13.23 -16.38
CA THR A 97 -13.65 14.05 -16.88
C THR A 97 -14.13 15.18 -17.82
N GLN A 98 -15.00 14.84 -18.78
CA GLN A 98 -15.55 15.82 -19.72
C GLN A 98 -16.50 16.80 -19.01
N VAL A 99 -17.32 16.31 -18.08
CA VAL A 99 -18.25 17.14 -17.29
C VAL A 99 -17.49 18.15 -16.41
N LEU A 100 -16.30 17.78 -15.92
CA LEU A 100 -15.41 18.68 -15.21
C LEU A 100 -14.76 19.71 -16.12
N GLY A 101 -14.92 19.60 -17.44
CA GLY A 101 -14.35 20.50 -18.44
C GLY A 101 -12.86 20.25 -18.69
N PHE A 102 -12.42 18.99 -18.61
CA PHE A 102 -11.10 18.55 -19.06
C PHE A 102 -11.22 17.65 -20.28
N ARG A 103 -10.09 17.44 -20.98
CA ARG A 103 -10.00 16.55 -22.14
C ARG A 103 -10.14 15.09 -21.68
N PRO A 104 -11.04 14.26 -22.26
CA PRO A 104 -11.20 12.86 -21.86
C PRO A 104 -9.89 12.05 -21.85
N GLU A 105 -8.98 12.36 -22.77
CA GLU A 105 -7.69 11.69 -22.97
C GLU A 105 -6.67 12.04 -21.90
N SER A 106 -6.89 13.13 -21.14
CA SER A 106 -6.02 13.52 -20.02
C SER A 106 -6.24 12.66 -18.78
N CYS A 107 -7.36 11.94 -18.67
CA CYS A 107 -7.68 11.14 -17.49
C CYS A 107 -6.84 9.86 -17.41
N GLN A 108 -6.10 9.69 -16.31
CA GLN A 108 -5.15 8.57 -16.14
C GLN A 108 -5.80 7.26 -15.66
N ASP A 109 -7.07 7.28 -15.23
CA ASP A 109 -7.65 6.27 -14.34
C ASP A 109 -8.61 5.28 -15.04
N GLY A 110 -8.43 5.04 -16.35
CA GLY A 110 -9.28 4.12 -17.11
C GLY A 110 -9.28 2.66 -16.60
N SER A 111 -8.29 2.26 -15.79
CA SER A 111 -8.10 0.86 -15.37
C SER A 111 -8.01 0.60 -13.86
N LEU A 112 -7.65 1.55 -12.99
CA LEU A 112 -7.39 1.21 -11.58
C LEU A 112 -8.67 0.86 -10.84
N LEU A 113 -9.73 1.65 -11.06
CA LEU A 113 -11.03 1.38 -10.44
C LEU A 113 -11.61 0.03 -10.89
N ALA A 114 -11.31 -0.42 -12.10
CA ALA A 114 -11.69 -1.75 -12.60
C ALA A 114 -10.81 -2.89 -12.04
N GLN A 115 -9.55 -2.62 -11.73
CA GLN A 115 -8.58 -3.63 -11.30
C GLN A 115 -8.46 -3.78 -9.79
N VAL A 116 -8.71 -2.70 -9.04
CA VAL A 116 -8.50 -2.60 -7.59
C VAL A 116 -9.82 -2.31 -6.86
N GLY A 117 -10.76 -1.60 -7.50
CA GLY A 117 -11.98 -1.10 -6.86
C GLY A 117 -11.78 0.28 -6.24
N ASN A 118 -12.82 0.81 -5.62
CA ASN A 118 -12.80 2.10 -4.94
C ASN A 118 -12.02 2.00 -3.63
N THR A 119 -10.84 2.62 -3.60
CA THR A 119 -9.89 2.59 -2.48
C THR A 119 -10.01 3.81 -1.56
N GLY A 120 -11.10 4.58 -1.69
CA GLY A 120 -11.38 5.75 -0.87
C GLY A 120 -10.28 6.80 -0.99
N ALA A 121 -9.72 7.22 0.15
CA ALA A 121 -8.71 8.28 0.23
C ALA A 121 -7.44 7.98 -0.59
N ALA A 122 -7.10 6.70 -0.82
CA ALA A 122 -5.92 6.34 -1.59
C ALA A 122 -6.11 6.48 -3.11
N GLN A 123 -7.34 6.56 -3.61
CA GLN A 123 -7.63 6.44 -5.05
C GLN A 123 -6.90 7.50 -5.88
N VAL A 124 -7.04 8.77 -5.51
CA VAL A 124 -6.41 9.88 -6.25
C VAL A 124 -4.89 9.85 -6.17
N PHE A 125 -4.32 9.28 -5.11
CA PHE A 125 -2.87 9.16 -4.98
C PHE A 125 -2.32 7.98 -5.77
N LEU A 126 -3.08 6.89 -5.93
CA LEU A 126 -2.72 5.82 -6.87
C LEU A 126 -2.75 6.34 -8.31
N GLY A 127 -3.79 7.11 -8.66
CA GLY A 127 -3.87 7.77 -9.97
C GLY A 127 -2.74 8.78 -10.17
N LEU A 128 -2.33 9.52 -9.13
CA LEU A 128 -1.18 10.44 -9.20
C LEU A 128 0.14 9.68 -9.42
N VAL A 129 0.37 8.56 -8.73
CA VAL A 129 1.55 7.72 -8.97
C VAL A 129 1.56 7.23 -10.42
N GLN A 130 0.42 6.77 -10.94
CA GLN A 130 0.30 6.39 -12.36
C GLN A 130 0.62 7.55 -13.29
N ALA A 131 0.09 8.74 -13.00
CA ALA A 131 0.31 9.94 -13.80
C ALA A 131 1.80 10.31 -13.85
N LEU A 132 2.49 10.27 -12.70
CA LEU A 132 3.91 10.59 -12.56
C LEU A 132 4.81 9.56 -13.25
N GLU A 133 4.46 8.27 -13.23
CA GLU A 133 5.21 7.22 -13.95
C GLU A 133 5.24 7.42 -15.47
N GLU A 134 4.27 8.16 -16.01
CA GLU A 134 4.11 8.43 -17.43
C GLU A 134 4.28 9.92 -17.77
N ALA A 135 4.73 10.73 -16.82
CA ALA A 135 4.83 12.17 -16.97
C ALA A 135 6.16 12.61 -17.60
N LYS A 136 6.14 13.80 -18.19
CA LYS A 136 7.32 14.46 -18.77
C LYS A 136 7.57 15.81 -18.09
N PRO A 137 8.81 16.32 -18.11
CA PRO A 137 9.10 17.65 -17.61
C PRO A 137 8.19 18.73 -18.23
N GLY A 138 7.71 19.65 -17.40
CA GLY A 138 6.81 20.73 -17.77
C GLY A 138 5.33 20.33 -17.88
N GLU A 139 4.98 19.04 -17.83
CA GLU A 139 3.57 18.63 -17.83
C GLU A 139 2.87 19.05 -16.54
N ARG A 140 1.59 19.43 -16.66
CA ARG A 140 0.74 19.80 -15.53
C ARG A 140 -0.26 18.71 -15.20
N ILE A 141 -0.31 18.36 -13.92
CA ILE A 141 -1.19 17.32 -13.38
C ILE A 141 -2.21 17.95 -12.44
N ALA A 142 -3.50 17.82 -12.74
CA ALA A 142 -4.57 18.20 -11.82
C ALA A 142 -5.07 16.96 -11.06
N VAL A 143 -5.08 17.03 -9.73
CA VAL A 143 -5.55 15.97 -8.84
C VAL A 143 -6.76 16.49 -8.06
N LEU A 144 -7.91 15.83 -8.19
CA LEU A 144 -9.18 16.25 -7.57
C LEU A 144 -9.72 15.14 -6.66
N SER A 145 -9.68 15.37 -5.35
CA SER A 145 -10.24 14.47 -4.34
C SER A 145 -11.70 14.80 -4.04
N TYR A 146 -12.42 13.85 -3.46
CA TYR A 146 -13.79 14.04 -3.01
C TYR A 146 -14.00 13.48 -1.61
N GLY A 147 -14.74 14.23 -0.78
CA GLY A 147 -15.27 13.82 0.51
C GLY A 147 -16.13 14.93 1.09
N SER A 148 -17.46 14.86 0.88
CA SER A 148 -18.43 15.92 1.23
C SER A 148 -17.95 17.33 0.81
N GLY A 149 -17.40 17.45 -0.39
CA GLY A 149 -16.52 18.55 -0.79
C GLY A 149 -15.31 17.97 -1.50
N GLY A 150 -14.15 18.61 -1.37
CA GLY A 150 -12.93 18.08 -1.96
C GLY A 150 -11.77 19.07 -1.95
N ASP A 151 -10.61 18.52 -2.27
CA ASP A 151 -9.36 19.24 -2.44
C ASP A 151 -8.84 19.01 -3.86
N ALA A 152 -8.31 20.06 -4.45
CA ALA A 152 -7.65 20.04 -5.73
C ALA A 152 -6.20 20.48 -5.57
N LEU A 153 -5.30 19.71 -6.18
CA LEU A 153 -3.89 20.04 -6.33
C LEU A 153 -3.57 20.22 -7.81
N LEU A 154 -2.84 21.28 -8.14
CA LEU A 154 -2.19 21.45 -9.42
C LEU A 154 -0.70 21.25 -9.22
N LEU A 155 -0.15 20.26 -9.91
CA LEU A 155 1.28 19.95 -9.90
C LEU A 155 1.91 20.31 -11.24
N GLU A 156 3.15 20.80 -11.19
CA GLU A 156 4.02 20.98 -12.37
C GLU A 156 5.21 20.02 -12.24
N VAL A 157 5.38 19.17 -13.24
CA VAL A 157 6.43 18.14 -13.28
C VAL A 157 7.77 18.80 -13.61
N THR A 158 8.80 18.49 -12.84
CA THR A 158 10.13 19.08 -12.99
C THR A 158 11.03 18.18 -13.85
N ASP A 159 12.21 18.70 -14.22
CA ASP A 159 13.24 17.92 -14.93
C ASP A 159 13.75 16.72 -14.11
N ALA A 160 13.65 16.77 -12.78
CA ALA A 160 14.07 15.68 -11.88
C ALA A 160 13.29 14.38 -12.10
N ILE A 161 12.13 14.42 -12.78
CA ILE A 161 11.38 13.22 -13.16
C ILE A 161 12.20 12.31 -14.09
N GLU A 162 13.13 12.84 -14.89
CA GLU A 162 13.95 12.05 -15.83
C GLU A 162 14.97 11.16 -15.09
N GLU A 163 15.44 11.62 -13.93
CA GLU A 163 16.35 10.85 -13.08
C GLU A 163 15.60 9.87 -12.16
N TRP A 164 14.28 10.04 -12.03
CA TRP A 164 13.46 9.20 -11.17
C TRP A 164 13.35 7.77 -11.71
N LYS A 165 14.06 6.85 -11.04
CA LYS A 165 14.03 5.42 -11.34
C LYS A 165 13.28 4.68 -10.22
N PRO A 166 11.94 4.56 -10.31
CA PRO A 166 11.18 3.88 -9.28
C PRO A 166 11.62 2.41 -9.16
N ARG A 167 11.76 1.92 -7.92
CA ARG A 167 12.18 0.54 -7.64
C ARG A 167 11.13 -0.49 -8.09
N SER A 168 9.88 -0.06 -8.23
CA SER A 168 8.70 -0.79 -8.72
C SER A 168 7.69 0.24 -9.21
N CYS A 169 6.92 -0.08 -10.25
CA CYS A 169 5.84 0.77 -10.73
C CYS A 169 4.46 0.23 -10.35
N LEU A 170 3.41 1.01 -10.53
CA LEU A 170 2.02 0.61 -10.26
C LEU A 170 1.65 -0.65 -11.05
N ARG A 171 2.09 -0.74 -12.32
CA ARG A 171 1.90 -1.95 -13.15
C ARG A 171 2.54 -3.19 -12.52
N THR A 172 3.72 -3.06 -11.91
CA THR A 172 4.36 -4.16 -11.16
C THR A 172 3.44 -4.63 -10.04
N HIS A 173 2.91 -3.74 -9.22
CA HIS A 173 2.02 -4.14 -8.11
C HIS A 173 0.72 -4.77 -8.61
N LEU A 174 0.10 -4.22 -9.66
CA LEU A 174 -1.12 -4.76 -10.27
C LEU A 174 -0.93 -6.15 -10.88
N ALA A 175 0.25 -6.44 -11.42
CA ALA A 175 0.60 -7.75 -11.96
C ALA A 175 0.86 -8.79 -10.86
N ASN A 176 1.29 -8.35 -9.67
CA ASN A 176 1.60 -9.20 -8.53
C ASN A 176 0.37 -9.38 -7.61
N LYS A 177 -0.72 -9.91 -8.18
CA LYS A 177 -1.95 -10.27 -7.46
C LYS A 177 -2.35 -11.71 -7.69
N ARG A 178 -3.18 -12.25 -6.80
CA ARG A 178 -3.75 -13.58 -6.92
C ARG A 178 -5.27 -13.52 -6.78
N PRO A 179 -6.05 -14.12 -7.70
CA PRO A 179 -7.49 -14.24 -7.50
C PRO A 179 -7.77 -15.13 -6.30
N LEU A 180 -8.70 -14.69 -5.44
CA LEU A 180 -9.22 -15.55 -4.38
C LEU A 180 -10.16 -16.58 -5.01
N GLY A 181 -9.84 -17.86 -4.83
CA GLY A 181 -10.58 -18.96 -5.48
C GLY A 181 -12.01 -19.17 -4.96
N ASN A 182 -12.40 -18.52 -3.85
CA ASN A 182 -13.77 -18.54 -3.35
C ASN A 182 -14.08 -17.29 -2.53
N TYR A 183 -15.37 -16.90 -2.52
CA TYR A 183 -15.86 -15.73 -1.80
C TYR A 183 -15.82 -15.90 -0.27
N GLY A 184 -15.97 -17.12 0.25
CA GLY A 184 -15.85 -17.39 1.68
C GLY A 184 -14.48 -17.01 2.27
N ARG A 185 -13.41 -17.19 1.50
CA ARG A 185 -12.04 -16.77 1.88
C ARG A 185 -11.92 -15.24 1.90
N TYR A 186 -12.56 -14.55 0.97
CA TYR A 186 -12.67 -13.09 1.04
C TYR A 186 -13.40 -12.65 2.31
N LEU A 187 -14.55 -13.26 2.63
CA LEU A 187 -15.29 -12.94 3.86
C LEU A 187 -14.44 -13.18 5.11
N ARG A 188 -13.64 -14.25 5.15
CA ARG A 188 -12.71 -14.52 6.26
C ARG A 188 -11.63 -13.47 6.39
N PHE A 189 -10.98 -13.08 5.28
CA PHE A 189 -9.97 -12.02 5.28
C PHE A 189 -10.52 -10.65 5.70
N ARG A 190 -11.78 -10.38 5.37
CA ARG A 190 -12.49 -9.14 5.74
C ARG A 190 -13.15 -9.21 7.11
N ASP A 191 -12.91 -10.30 7.86
CA ASP A 191 -13.51 -10.55 9.17
C ASP A 191 -15.04 -10.45 9.14
N MET A 192 -15.66 -10.83 8.02
CA MET A 192 -17.11 -10.77 7.78
C MET A 192 -17.87 -11.95 8.35
N VAL A 193 -17.17 -13.04 8.64
CA VAL A 193 -17.68 -14.26 9.27
C VAL A 193 -16.92 -14.52 10.57
N ASP A 194 -17.63 -15.05 11.57
CA ASP A 194 -17.01 -15.39 12.85
C ASP A 194 -15.93 -16.45 12.67
N GLN A 195 -14.79 -16.22 13.30
CA GLN A 195 -13.61 -17.06 13.21
C GLN A 195 -13.01 -17.27 14.60
N GLU A 196 -12.27 -18.35 14.76
CA GLU A 196 -11.48 -18.55 15.97
C GLU A 196 -10.28 -17.60 15.93
N HIS A 197 -10.21 -16.70 16.90
CA HIS A 197 -9.11 -15.76 17.03
C HIS A 197 -8.14 -16.26 18.10
N LEU A 198 -6.88 -16.42 17.71
CA LEU A 198 -5.81 -16.54 18.67
C LEU A 198 -5.56 -15.17 19.30
N ALA A 199 -5.42 -15.14 20.63
CA ALA A 199 -4.96 -13.98 21.38
C ALA A 199 -3.49 -14.18 21.80
N PRO A 200 -2.52 -13.99 20.89
CA PRO A 200 -1.12 -14.17 21.20
C PRO A 200 -0.63 -13.15 22.23
N TYR A 201 0.23 -13.62 23.13
CA TYR A 201 0.91 -12.78 24.10
C TYR A 201 1.70 -11.67 23.39
N SER A 202 1.51 -10.43 23.84
CA SER A 202 2.22 -9.26 23.33
C SER A 202 2.83 -8.50 24.50
N SER A 203 4.07 -8.03 24.37
CA SER A 203 4.75 -7.29 25.44
C SER A 203 5.32 -5.99 24.91
N PRO A 204 4.82 -4.82 25.34
CA PRO A 204 5.39 -3.54 24.92
C PRO A 204 6.84 -3.38 25.36
N ILE A 205 7.23 -4.03 26.47
CA ILE A 205 8.60 -4.03 26.99
C ILE A 205 9.53 -4.79 26.04
N LEU A 206 9.12 -5.98 25.57
CA LEU A 206 9.91 -6.74 24.60
C LEU A 206 9.98 -6.02 23.25
N LEU A 207 8.86 -5.46 22.78
CA LEU A 207 8.83 -4.71 21.52
C LEU A 207 9.76 -3.51 21.54
N TRP A 208 9.81 -2.75 22.64
CA TRP A 208 10.72 -1.63 22.79
C TRP A 208 12.19 -2.09 22.83
N ARG A 209 12.47 -3.15 23.61
CA ARG A 209 13.84 -3.68 23.77
C ARG A 209 14.41 -4.24 22.47
N GLU A 210 13.59 -4.96 21.70
CA GLU A 210 14.01 -5.65 20.47
C GLU A 210 13.74 -4.84 19.19
N LEU A 211 13.21 -3.62 19.30
CA LEU A 211 12.77 -2.77 18.18
C LEU A 211 13.79 -2.69 17.04
N LYS A 212 15.07 -2.60 17.38
CA LYS A 212 16.16 -2.50 16.40
C LYS A 212 16.39 -3.82 15.65
N ALA A 213 16.33 -4.96 16.34
CA ALA A 213 16.46 -6.25 15.70
C ALA A 213 15.23 -6.55 14.83
N ASP A 214 14.04 -6.36 15.41
CA ASP A 214 12.78 -6.84 14.86
C ASP A 214 12.20 -5.91 13.80
N LEU A 215 11.95 -4.64 14.11
CA LEU A 215 11.32 -3.71 13.17
C LEU A 215 12.33 -3.10 12.20
N GLN A 216 13.51 -2.73 12.67
CA GLN A 216 14.53 -2.12 11.82
C GLN A 216 15.36 -3.14 11.02
N LEU A 217 15.21 -4.44 11.33
CA LEU A 217 15.85 -5.57 10.68
C LEU A 217 17.39 -5.53 10.78
N TYR A 218 17.90 -5.42 12.01
CA TYR A 218 19.33 -5.50 12.31
C TYR A 218 19.72 -6.84 12.92
N GLY A 219 20.77 -7.44 12.37
CA GLY A 219 21.51 -8.55 12.98
C GLY A 219 22.85 -8.07 13.53
N GLN A 220 23.70 -9.04 13.82
CA GLN A 220 25.05 -8.84 14.33
C GLN A 220 26.07 -9.47 13.40
N ARG A 221 27.18 -8.78 13.16
CA ARG A 221 28.36 -9.29 12.45
C ARG A 221 29.50 -9.49 13.44
N CYS A 222 30.04 -10.69 13.50
CA CYS A 222 31.19 -10.97 14.37
C CYS A 222 32.44 -10.27 13.86
N LEU A 223 33.11 -9.51 14.73
CA LEU A 223 34.35 -8.82 14.37
C LEU A 223 35.55 -9.76 14.26
N ALA A 224 35.47 -10.96 14.84
CA ALA A 224 36.57 -11.94 14.79
C ALA A 224 36.58 -12.81 13.52
N CYS A 225 35.41 -13.27 13.06
CA CYS A 225 35.31 -14.18 11.91
C CYS A 225 34.40 -13.69 10.77
N GLY A 226 33.77 -12.52 10.91
CA GLY A 226 32.87 -11.96 9.90
C GLY A 226 31.48 -12.59 9.81
N ALA A 227 31.19 -13.63 10.62
CA ALA A 227 29.90 -14.31 10.59
C ALA A 227 28.74 -13.35 10.91
N VAL A 228 27.71 -13.34 10.06
CA VAL A 228 26.48 -12.59 10.28
C VAL A 228 25.45 -13.50 10.93
N GLN A 229 24.79 -13.00 11.98
CA GLN A 229 23.83 -13.78 12.78
C GLN A 229 22.59 -12.96 13.14
N TYR A 230 21.47 -13.67 13.12
CA TYR A 230 20.16 -13.21 13.55
C TYR A 230 19.41 -14.41 14.15
N PRO A 231 18.64 -14.25 15.24
CA PRO A 231 18.55 -13.08 16.12
C PRO A 231 19.87 -12.76 16.85
N TRP A 232 19.88 -11.70 17.66
CA TRP A 232 21.07 -11.28 18.42
C TRP A 232 21.49 -12.35 19.43
N ARG A 233 22.80 -12.59 19.54
CA ARG A 233 23.39 -13.58 20.45
C ARG A 233 24.68 -13.04 21.03
N ARG A 234 24.96 -13.37 22.30
CA ARG A 234 26.23 -12.99 22.95
C ARG A 234 27.43 -13.84 22.52
N ILE A 235 27.19 -15.01 21.92
CA ILE A 235 28.24 -15.95 21.51
C ILE A 235 28.09 -16.21 20.01
N CYS A 236 29.19 -16.10 19.28
CA CYS A 236 29.21 -16.31 17.84
C CYS A 236 28.97 -17.79 17.54
N TRP A 237 28.02 -18.08 16.65
CA TRP A 237 27.71 -19.46 16.28
C TRP A 237 28.85 -20.17 15.53
N GLN A 238 29.78 -19.42 14.92
CA GLN A 238 30.86 -19.97 14.11
C GLN A 238 32.20 -20.07 14.86
N CYS A 239 32.65 -18.99 15.51
CA CYS A 239 33.97 -18.95 16.17
C CYS A 239 33.90 -18.89 17.70
N SER A 240 32.69 -18.89 18.29
CA SER A 240 32.48 -18.79 19.74
C SER A 240 33.02 -17.52 20.41
N ALA A 241 33.46 -16.51 19.65
CA ALA A 241 33.77 -15.19 20.19
C ALA A 241 32.58 -14.63 20.96
N LYS A 242 32.83 -14.06 22.13
CA LYS A 242 31.83 -13.55 23.06
C LYS A 242 31.81 -12.03 23.05
N ASP A 243 30.62 -11.44 22.97
CA ASP A 243 30.37 -9.99 23.06
C ASP A 243 31.26 -9.14 22.12
N ASN A 244 31.67 -9.70 20.97
CA ASN A 244 32.54 -9.07 19.98
C ASN A 244 31.85 -8.97 18.60
N PHE A 245 30.86 -8.07 18.52
CA PHE A 245 30.00 -7.91 17.36
C PHE A 245 29.81 -6.44 17.01
N ASP A 246 29.60 -6.21 15.72
CA ASP A 246 29.14 -4.95 15.17
C ASP A 246 27.70 -5.11 14.65
N GLU A 247 26.94 -4.03 14.64
CA GLU A 247 25.56 -4.05 14.17
C GLU A 247 25.52 -4.06 12.64
N MET A 248 24.65 -4.87 12.06
CA MET A 248 24.54 -4.96 10.60
C MET A 248 23.08 -5.04 10.17
N LYS A 249 22.69 -4.15 9.26
CA LYS A 249 21.36 -4.21 8.63
C LYS A 249 21.30 -5.40 7.68
N LEU A 250 20.32 -6.28 7.87
CA LEU A 250 20.18 -7.47 7.04
C LEU A 250 19.58 -7.14 5.68
N ALA A 251 19.89 -7.96 4.67
CA ALA A 251 19.17 -7.90 3.41
C ALA A 251 17.71 -8.30 3.57
N ARG A 252 16.88 -7.92 2.60
CA ARG A 252 15.45 -8.26 2.57
C ARG A 252 15.13 -9.43 1.64
N ARG A 253 16.16 -10.10 1.12
CA ARG A 253 16.05 -11.21 0.18
C ARG A 253 16.84 -12.38 0.73
N GLY A 254 16.41 -13.58 0.38
CA GLY A 254 17.04 -14.80 0.85
C GLY A 254 16.49 -16.03 0.15
N THR A 255 16.97 -17.19 0.57
CA THR A 255 16.63 -18.49 0.01
C THR A 255 16.10 -19.43 1.08
N ILE A 256 15.00 -20.13 0.79
CA ILE A 256 14.37 -21.08 1.72
C ILE A 256 15.31 -22.26 1.97
N VAL A 257 15.63 -22.51 3.23
CA VAL A 257 16.42 -23.67 3.69
C VAL A 257 15.50 -24.84 4.02
N THR A 258 14.41 -24.57 4.72
CA THR A 258 13.39 -25.56 5.09
C THR A 258 12.08 -24.87 5.42
N PHE A 259 10.96 -25.57 5.29
CA PHE A 259 9.63 -25.07 5.62
C PHE A 259 8.72 -26.17 6.16
N THR A 260 7.66 -25.77 6.85
CA THR A 260 6.57 -26.64 7.30
C THR A 260 5.22 -26.05 6.87
N LYS A 261 4.23 -26.92 6.70
CA LYS A 261 2.83 -26.56 6.39
C LYS A 261 1.97 -26.92 7.59
N ASP A 262 1.43 -25.91 8.26
CA ASP A 262 0.60 -26.07 9.44
C ASP A 262 -0.88 -25.82 9.08
N THR A 263 -1.71 -26.82 9.28
CA THR A 263 -3.17 -26.75 9.06
C THR A 263 -3.97 -26.60 10.36
N LEU A 264 -3.29 -26.61 11.51
CA LEU A 264 -3.92 -26.57 12.83
C LEU A 264 -4.07 -25.14 13.35
N VAL A 265 -3.13 -24.25 13.01
CA VAL A 265 -3.21 -22.85 13.42
C VAL A 265 -4.45 -22.18 12.79
N PRO A 266 -5.35 -21.59 13.61
CA PRO A 266 -6.45 -20.79 13.10
C PRO A 266 -5.94 -19.64 12.23
N THR A 267 -6.27 -19.67 10.95
CA THR A 267 -5.93 -18.62 9.99
C THR A 267 -7.07 -18.46 8.98
N PRO A 268 -7.33 -17.25 8.47
CA PRO A 268 -8.25 -17.04 7.36
C PRO A 268 -7.91 -17.86 6.11
N ASP A 269 -6.63 -18.26 5.99
CA ASP A 269 -6.06 -18.89 4.81
C ASP A 269 -5.11 -20.05 5.13
N PRO A 270 -5.64 -21.23 5.48
CA PRO A 270 -4.83 -22.41 5.76
C PRO A 270 -4.32 -23.07 4.46
N PRO A 271 -3.15 -23.74 4.49
CA PRO A 271 -2.21 -23.86 5.61
C PRO A 271 -1.34 -22.62 5.82
N VAL A 272 -0.93 -22.39 7.07
CA VAL A 272 0.16 -21.46 7.41
C VAL A 272 1.49 -22.11 7.04
N ILE A 273 2.30 -21.42 6.26
CA ILE A 273 3.63 -21.91 5.90
C ILE A 273 4.66 -21.20 6.77
N MET A 274 5.40 -21.95 7.58
CA MET A 274 6.53 -21.43 8.35
C MET A 274 7.82 -21.81 7.64
N ALA A 275 8.72 -20.85 7.42
CA ALA A 275 9.96 -21.10 6.71
C ALA A 275 11.17 -20.54 7.44
N THR A 276 12.27 -21.29 7.34
CA THR A 276 13.61 -20.85 7.70
C THR A 276 14.34 -20.46 6.43
N VAL A 277 14.83 -19.22 6.38
CA VAL A 277 15.44 -18.62 5.19
C VAL A 277 16.81 -18.06 5.55
N ASP A 278 17.80 -18.38 4.71
CA ASP A 278 19.11 -17.73 4.75
C ASP A 278 19.05 -16.44 3.94
N MET A 279 19.39 -15.32 4.58
CA MET A 279 19.32 -14.00 3.95
C MET A 279 20.58 -13.72 3.14
N ASP A 280 20.43 -12.94 2.07
CA ASP A 280 21.56 -12.45 1.27
C ASP A 280 22.51 -11.65 2.16
N GLY A 281 23.80 -11.98 2.13
CA GLY A 281 24.79 -11.36 3.03
C GLY A 281 24.84 -11.93 4.45
N GLY A 282 24.00 -12.93 4.76
CA GLY A 282 24.05 -13.73 5.99
C GLY A 282 22.97 -13.40 7.01
N GLY A 283 22.86 -14.26 8.03
CA GLY A 283 21.74 -14.30 8.97
C GLY A 283 20.63 -15.26 8.51
N ARG A 284 19.93 -15.84 9.48
CA ARG A 284 18.86 -16.82 9.26
C ARG A 284 17.59 -16.38 9.97
N LEU A 285 16.50 -16.26 9.23
CA LEU A 285 15.21 -15.82 9.74
C LEU A 285 14.19 -16.95 9.69
N TYR A 286 13.34 -17.01 10.71
CA TYR A 286 12.21 -17.93 10.79
C TYR A 286 10.91 -17.13 10.87
N CYS A 287 10.10 -17.18 9.82
CA CYS A 287 8.78 -16.53 9.83
C CYS A 287 7.83 -17.13 8.78
N GLN A 288 6.60 -16.62 8.75
CA GLN A 288 5.55 -17.08 7.85
C GLN A 288 5.85 -16.69 6.38
N ILE A 289 5.56 -17.59 5.44
CA ILE A 289 5.44 -17.24 4.01
C ILE A 289 3.99 -16.85 3.71
N THR A 290 3.83 -15.78 2.95
CA THR A 290 2.55 -15.22 2.52
C THR A 290 2.55 -14.95 1.00
N ASP A 291 1.39 -14.57 0.45
CA ASP A 291 1.18 -14.23 -0.97
C ASP A 291 1.65 -15.31 -1.96
N THR A 292 1.73 -16.57 -1.54
CA THR A 292 2.27 -17.67 -2.34
C THR A 292 1.34 -18.87 -2.28
N ASP A 293 1.28 -19.66 -3.34
CA ASP A 293 0.60 -20.94 -3.30
C ASP A 293 1.37 -21.92 -2.39
N PRO A 294 0.76 -22.49 -1.35
CA PRO A 294 1.41 -23.50 -0.55
C PRO A 294 1.97 -24.68 -1.35
N ALA A 295 1.36 -25.03 -2.49
CA ALA A 295 1.87 -26.08 -3.36
C ALA A 295 3.16 -25.67 -4.10
N ALA A 296 3.40 -24.37 -4.31
CA ALA A 296 4.54 -23.86 -5.06
C ALA A 296 5.77 -23.52 -4.19
N VAL A 297 5.67 -23.69 -2.87
CA VAL A 297 6.80 -23.44 -1.95
C VAL A 297 7.72 -24.64 -1.92
N GLU A 298 8.99 -24.41 -2.26
CA GLU A 298 10.04 -25.43 -2.34
C GLU A 298 11.33 -24.96 -1.63
N VAL A 299 12.14 -25.92 -1.18
CA VAL A 299 13.49 -25.64 -0.67
C VAL A 299 14.35 -25.10 -1.82
N GLY A 300 15.14 -24.06 -1.55
CA GLY A 300 15.93 -23.38 -2.58
C GLY A 300 15.18 -22.26 -3.31
N MET A 301 13.88 -22.06 -3.05
CA MET A 301 13.12 -20.95 -3.62
C MET A 301 13.61 -19.61 -3.05
N ALA A 302 13.79 -18.61 -3.92
CA ALA A 302 14.07 -17.25 -3.52
C ALA A 302 12.83 -16.57 -2.95
N VAL A 303 13.01 -15.79 -1.88
CA VAL A 303 11.94 -15.03 -1.21
C VAL A 303 12.40 -13.62 -0.85
N GLU A 304 11.44 -12.74 -0.59
CA GLU A 304 11.70 -11.42 -0.02
C GLU A 304 10.83 -11.14 1.21
N LEU A 305 11.33 -10.29 2.11
CA LEU A 305 10.61 -9.85 3.29
C LEU A 305 9.61 -8.74 2.95
N ALA A 306 8.39 -8.88 3.45
CA ALA A 306 7.35 -7.88 3.46
C ALA A 306 6.97 -7.55 4.91
N PHE A 307 6.91 -6.26 5.23
CA PHE A 307 6.50 -5.78 6.54
C PHE A 307 4.98 -5.82 6.66
N ARG A 308 4.44 -6.47 7.70
CA ARG A 308 3.00 -6.73 7.84
C ARG A 308 2.55 -6.68 9.30
N LYS A 309 1.25 -6.49 9.50
CA LYS A 309 0.62 -6.83 10.77
C LYS A 309 0.81 -8.34 11.00
N TYR A 310 1.51 -8.68 12.07
CA TYR A 310 1.82 -10.06 12.44
C TYR A 310 0.65 -10.68 13.20
N HIS A 311 0.17 -10.00 14.25
CA HIS A 311 -1.04 -10.33 14.98
C HIS A 311 -1.58 -9.12 15.77
N GLU A 312 -2.76 -9.27 16.34
CA GLU A 312 -3.31 -8.40 17.37
C GLU A 312 -3.28 -9.16 18.69
N GLY A 313 -2.69 -8.55 19.72
CA GLY A 313 -2.60 -9.16 21.05
C GLY A 313 -2.52 -8.05 22.10
N GLU A 314 -3.08 -8.31 23.28
CA GLU A 314 -3.20 -7.31 24.35
C GLU A 314 -3.87 -5.98 23.92
N GLY A 315 -4.75 -6.03 22.90
CA GLY A 315 -5.49 -4.86 22.41
C GLY A 315 -4.70 -3.92 21.48
N PHE A 316 -3.51 -4.31 21.01
CA PHE A 316 -2.74 -3.52 20.04
C PHE A 316 -2.16 -4.34 18.88
N ASN A 317 -1.79 -3.63 17.81
CA ASN A 317 -1.23 -4.20 16.60
C ASN A 317 0.27 -4.51 16.78
N ASN A 318 0.66 -5.76 16.50
CA ASN A 318 2.05 -6.17 16.46
C ASN A 318 2.48 -6.32 15.01
N TYR A 319 3.55 -5.64 14.60
CA TYR A 319 4.08 -5.70 13.24
C TYR A 319 5.37 -6.49 13.19
N TYR A 320 5.54 -7.27 12.13
CA TYR A 320 6.76 -8.03 11.89
C TYR A 320 6.95 -8.32 10.40
N TRP A 321 8.09 -8.91 10.06
CA TRP A 321 8.38 -9.33 8.71
C TRP A 321 7.79 -10.72 8.42
N LYS A 322 7.20 -10.87 7.24
CA LYS A 322 6.82 -12.16 6.65
C LYS A 322 7.53 -12.34 5.31
N PHE A 323 7.79 -13.58 4.91
CA PHE A 323 8.29 -13.87 3.57
C PHE A 323 7.16 -13.82 2.54
N ARG A 324 7.52 -13.51 1.30
CA ARG A 324 6.68 -13.70 0.12
C ARG A 324 7.56 -14.06 -1.08
N ALA A 325 6.95 -14.59 -2.13
CA ALA A 325 7.60 -14.70 -3.42
C ALA A 325 8.11 -13.31 -3.89
N PRO A 326 9.28 -13.21 -4.54
CA PRO A 326 9.79 -11.95 -5.07
C PRO A 326 8.79 -11.35 -6.06
N LEU A 327 8.58 -10.03 -5.97
CA LEU A 327 7.78 -9.33 -6.97
C LEU A 327 8.35 -9.56 -8.37
N ARG A 328 7.49 -9.93 -9.33
CA ARG A 328 7.83 -9.96 -10.75
C ARG A 328 8.09 -8.52 -11.19
N ARG A 329 9.35 -8.16 -11.37
CA ARG A 329 9.77 -6.81 -11.80
C ARG A 329 9.75 -6.71 -13.31
#